data_AF-J9EG91-F1
#
_entry.id   AF-J9EG91-F1
#
_cell.length_a   1.000
_cell.length_b   1.000
_cell.length_c   1.000
_cell.angle_alpha   90.00
_cell.angle_beta   90.00
_cell.angle_gamma   90.00
#
_symmetry.space_group_name_H-M   'P 1'
#
loop_
_entity.id
_entity.type
_entity.pdbx_description
1 polymer ?
#
loop_
_entity_poly.entity_id
_entity_poly.type
_entity_poly.pdbx_seq_one_letter_code
_entity_poly.pdbx_strand_id
1 'polypeptide(L)'
;TLSSLLGLCKSIYERLFNWILSRCNSTLNETFHPSKSSQTHYIGVLDIAGFEITKMNSFEQFCINYTNEKLQQFFNDFMFIREQQEYLNEGIEWQYVDYGTDMQNTIELIEKVIYFSFAFILYLNVLIN
;
A
#
# COMPACT_ATOMS: atom_id res chain seq x y z
N THR A 1 29.66 -9.73 -11.09
CA THR A 1 29.40 -10.55 -12.29
C THR A 1 27.89 -10.77 -12.38
N LEU A 2 27.28 -10.61 -13.56
CA LEU A 2 25.84 -10.63 -13.91
C LEU A 2 24.84 -9.99 -12.92
N SER A 3 24.73 -10.45 -11.66
CA SER A 3 23.91 -9.84 -10.60
C SER A 3 24.21 -8.36 -10.37
N SER A 4 25.48 -7.96 -10.42
CA SER A 4 25.88 -6.55 -10.32
C SER A 4 25.40 -5.71 -11.50
N LEU A 5 25.38 -6.28 -12.70
CA LEU A 5 24.84 -5.64 -13.91
C LEU A 5 23.33 -5.51 -13.81
N LEU A 6 22.63 -6.57 -13.40
CA LEU A 6 21.17 -6.55 -13.18
C LEU A 6 20.77 -5.52 -12.12
N GLY A 7 21.53 -5.42 -11.02
CA GLY A 7 21.33 -4.40 -10.00
C GLY A 7 21.51 -2.99 -10.55
N LEU A 8 22.55 -2.76 -11.35
CA LEU A 8 22.78 -1.47 -12.01
C LEU A 8 21.66 -1.13 -13.00
N CYS A 9 21.22 -2.08 -13.83
CA CYS A 9 20.12 -1.88 -14.77
C CYS A 9 18.82 -1.51 -14.05
N LYS A 10 18.48 -2.22 -12.97
CA LYS A 10 17.30 -1.90 -12.14
C LYS A 10 17.40 -0.48 -11.56
N SER A 11 18.56 -0.11 -11.02
CA SER A 11 18.78 1.22 -10.43
C SER A 11 18.69 2.35 -11.47
N ILE A 12 19.24 2.15 -12.67
CA ILE A 12 19.13 3.14 -13.76
C ILE A 12 17.68 3.30 -14.20
N TYR A 13 16.95 2.20 -14.37
CA TYR A 13 15.54 2.24 -14.76
C TYR A 13 14.67 2.93 -13.69
N GLU A 14 14.86 2.61 -12.42
CA GLU A 14 14.17 3.25 -11.30
C GLU A 14 14.41 4.76 -11.28
N ARG A 15 15.65 5.21 -11.46
CA ARG A 15 15.99 6.65 -11.53
C ARG A 15 15.34 7.34 -12.73
N LEU A 16 15.31 6.68 -13.88
CA LEU A 16 14.64 7.21 -15.07
C LEU A 16 13.13 7.36 -14.84
N PHE A 17 12.49 6.32 -14.28
CA PHE A 17 11.07 6.34 -13.95
C PHE A 17 10.75 7.48 -12.97
N ASN A 18 11.52 7.63 -11.89
CA ASN A 18 11.36 8.70 -10.92
C ASN A 18 11.55 10.09 -11.55
N TRP A 19 12.48 10.24 -12.48
CA TRP A 19 12.68 11.50 -13.22
C TRP A 19 11.47 11.85 -14.08
N ILE A 20 10.90 10.87 -14.80
CA ILE A 20 9.67 11.07 -15.59
C ILE A 20 8.51 11.45 -14.68
N LEU A 21 8.30 10.72 -13.58
CA LEU A 21 7.24 10.98 -12.61
C LEU A 21 7.34 12.40 -12.03
N SER A 22 8.54 12.82 -11.66
CA SER A 22 8.80 14.18 -11.17
C SER A 22 8.45 15.24 -12.21
N ARG A 23 8.78 15.01 -13.49
CA ARG A 23 8.44 15.94 -14.58
C ARG A 23 6.93 16.07 -14.76
N CYS A 24 6.20 14.95 -14.79
CA CYS A 24 4.75 14.94 -14.89
C CYS A 24 4.12 15.74 -13.72
N ASN A 25 4.58 15.49 -12.49
CA ASN A 25 4.08 16.17 -11.30
C ASN A 25 4.35 17.68 -11.32
N SER A 26 5.54 18.10 -11.76
CA SER A 26 5.87 19.54 -11.90
C SER A 26 4.92 20.23 -12.89
N THR A 27 4.68 19.63 -14.06
CA THR A 27 3.77 20.20 -15.07
C THR A 27 2.31 20.27 -14.59
N LEU A 28 1.84 19.26 -13.87
CA LEU A 28 0.49 19.27 -13.29
C LEU A 28 0.35 20.35 -12.21
N ASN A 29 1.34 20.52 -11.34
CA ASN A 29 1.34 21.55 -10.30
C ASN A 29 1.39 22.98 -10.85
N GLU A 30 2.12 23.22 -11.93
CA GLU A 30 2.14 24.53 -12.60
C GLU A 30 0.76 24.91 -13.19
N THR A 31 0.01 23.90 -13.64
CA THR A 31 -1.34 24.08 -14.19
C THR A 31 -2.38 24.34 -13.08
N PHE A 32 -2.21 23.72 -11.91
CA PHE A 32 -3.03 23.92 -10.72
C PHE A 32 -2.45 25.02 -9.81
N HIS A 33 -2.65 26.29 -10.18
CA HIS A 33 -2.18 27.44 -9.40
C HIS A 33 -2.74 27.46 -7.95
N PRO A 34 -1.91 27.29 -6.90
CA PRO A 34 -2.39 27.24 -5.50
C PRO A 34 -2.75 28.62 -4.93
N SER A 35 -2.43 29.70 -5.64
CA SER A 35 -2.59 31.08 -5.15
C SER A 35 -4.04 31.59 -5.13
N LYS A 36 -5.03 30.75 -5.45
CA LYS A 36 -6.46 31.14 -5.49
C LYS A 36 -7.41 30.39 -4.57
N SER A 37 -6.99 29.38 -3.81
CA SER A 37 -7.93 28.65 -2.94
C SER A 37 -7.28 28.15 -1.66
N SER A 38 -7.59 28.80 -0.54
CA SER A 38 -7.20 28.40 0.82
C SER A 38 -7.95 27.14 1.33
N GLN A 39 -8.62 26.40 0.45
CA GLN A 39 -9.16 25.07 0.71
C GLN A 39 -9.02 24.22 -0.56
N THR A 40 -8.10 23.27 -0.55
CA THR A 40 -7.91 22.34 -1.66
C THR A 40 -8.71 21.07 -1.37
N HIS A 41 -9.98 21.09 -1.74
CA HIS A 41 -10.72 19.83 -1.96
C HIS A 41 -10.13 19.16 -3.20
N TYR A 42 -9.86 17.86 -3.13
CA TYR A 42 -9.37 17.08 -4.26
C TYR A 42 -10.11 15.75 -4.34
N ILE A 43 -10.17 15.20 -5.55
CA ILE A 43 -10.72 13.87 -5.81
C ILE A 43 -9.53 12.98 -6.13
N GLY A 44 -9.33 11.94 -5.31
CA GLY A 44 -8.33 10.91 -5.55
C GLY A 44 -8.91 9.79 -6.41
N VAL A 45 -8.16 9.37 -7.42
CA VAL A 45 -8.44 8.15 -8.19
C VAL A 45 -7.29 7.18 -7.94
N LEU A 46 -7.63 5.94 -7.59
CA LEU A 46 -6.67 4.88 -7.31
C LEU A 46 -6.80 3.81 -8.39
N ASP A 47 -5.71 3.56 -9.12
CA ASP A 47 -5.56 2.48 -10.09
C ASP A 47 -4.37 1.60 -9.65
N ILE A 48 -4.63 0.35 -9.29
CA ILE A 48 -3.63 -0.58 -8.75
C ILE A 48 -3.76 -1.95 -9.42
N ALA A 49 -2.67 -2.73 -9.39
CA ALA A 49 -2.69 -4.12 -9.84
C ALA A 49 -3.56 -4.98 -8.91
N GLY A 50 -4.41 -5.83 -9.50
CA GLY A 50 -5.26 -6.77 -8.77
C GLY A 50 -4.52 -8.03 -8.29
N PHE A 51 -5.25 -8.94 -7.63
CA PHE A 51 -4.69 -10.22 -7.19
C PHE A 51 -4.19 -11.07 -8.36
N GLU A 52 -2.99 -11.62 -8.22
CA GLU A 52 -2.38 -12.51 -9.20
C GLU A 52 -2.04 -13.86 -8.55
N ILE A 53 -2.55 -14.94 -9.15
CA ILE A 53 -2.22 -16.31 -8.75
C ILE A 53 -1.53 -17.00 -9.93
N THR A 54 -0.24 -17.24 -9.79
CA THR A 54 0.57 -17.93 -10.79
C THR A 54 1.09 -19.28 -10.25
N LYS A 55 1.67 -20.12 -11.13
CA LYS A 55 2.26 -21.41 -10.72
C LYS A 55 3.44 -21.25 -9.76
N MET A 56 4.21 -20.17 -9.89
CA MET A 56 5.29 -19.81 -8.95
C MET A 56 5.25 -18.31 -8.73
N ASN A 57 4.79 -17.89 -7.54
CA ASN A 57 4.73 -16.47 -7.18
C ASN A 57 6.11 -15.99 -6.74
N SER A 58 6.63 -14.93 -7.36
CA SER A 58 7.87 -14.29 -6.92
C SER A 58 7.57 -13.30 -5.78
N PHE A 59 8.62 -12.73 -5.20
CA PHE A 59 8.48 -11.69 -4.16
C PHE A 59 7.65 -10.49 -4.65
N GLU A 60 7.72 -10.15 -5.93
CA GLU A 60 6.92 -9.07 -6.51
C GLU A 60 5.42 -9.37 -6.47
N GLN A 61 5.01 -10.58 -6.87
CA GLN A 61 3.60 -11.02 -6.76
C GLN A 61 3.15 -11.08 -5.30
N PHE A 62 4.03 -11.48 -4.38
CA PHE A 62 3.72 -11.42 -2.96
C PHE A 62 3.43 -9.99 -2.49
N CYS A 63 4.26 -9.01 -2.88
CA CYS A 63 4.00 -7.59 -2.56
C CYS A 63 2.67 -7.10 -3.15
N ILE A 64 2.36 -7.46 -4.40
CA ILE A 64 1.08 -7.10 -5.05
C ILE A 64 -0.11 -7.68 -4.28
N ASN A 65 -0.07 -8.97 -3.95
CA ASN A 65 -1.15 -9.64 -3.24
C ASN A 65 -1.29 -9.11 -1.80
N TYR A 66 -0.18 -8.81 -1.13
CA TYR A 66 -0.19 -8.17 0.19
C TYR A 66 -0.82 -6.77 0.16
N THR A 67 -0.49 -5.95 -0.84
CA THR A 67 -1.13 -4.64 -1.03
C THR A 67 -2.63 -4.79 -1.26
N ASN A 68 -3.07 -5.78 -2.04
CA ASN A 68 -4.48 -6.04 -2.25
C ASN A 68 -5.20 -6.50 -0.97
N GLU A 69 -4.57 -7.35 -0.15
CA GLU A 69 -5.12 -7.76 1.15
C GLU A 69 -5.33 -6.56 2.08
N LYS A 70 -4.34 -5.66 2.15
CA LYS A 70 -4.44 -4.39 2.89
C LYS A 70 -5.54 -3.48 2.37
N LEU A 71 -5.70 -3.37 1.05
CA LEU A 71 -6.76 -2.56 0.45
C LEU A 71 -8.13 -3.17 0.74
N GLN A 72 -8.27 -4.49 0.65
CA GLN A 72 -9.52 -5.19 0.94
C GLN A 72 -9.90 -5.01 2.41
N GLN A 73 -8.93 -5.06 3.33
CA GLN A 73 -9.17 -4.75 4.73
C GLN A 73 -9.64 -3.31 4.93
N PHE A 74 -8.96 -2.34 4.32
CA PHE A 74 -9.40 -0.95 4.38
C PHE A 74 -10.83 -0.77 3.85
N PHE A 75 -11.18 -1.45 2.76
CA PHE A 75 -12.53 -1.41 2.21
C PHE A 75 -13.56 -2.02 3.15
N ASN A 76 -13.25 -3.18 3.76
CA ASN A 76 -14.15 -3.82 4.72
C ASN A 76 -14.36 -2.95 5.97
N ASP A 77 -13.30 -2.35 6.51
CA ASP A 77 -13.40 -1.46 7.67
C ASP A 77 -14.20 -0.18 7.33
N PHE A 78 -13.93 0.42 6.17
CA PHE A 78 -14.59 1.66 5.75
C PHE A 78 -16.06 1.44 5.38
N MET A 79 -16.37 0.40 4.61
CA MET A 79 -17.74 0.15 4.17
C MET A 79 -18.61 -0.45 5.28
N PHE A 80 -18.10 -1.38 6.08
CA PHE A 80 -18.96 -2.10 7.02
C PHE A 80 -18.90 -1.56 8.44
N ILE A 81 -17.72 -1.19 8.95
CA ILE A 81 -17.59 -0.78 10.36
C ILE A 81 -18.00 0.69 10.52
N ARG A 82 -17.48 1.56 9.66
CA ARG A 82 -17.80 3.00 9.73
C ARG A 82 -19.26 3.29 9.44
N GLU A 83 -19.86 2.60 8.47
CA GLU A 83 -21.27 2.80 8.12
C GLU A 83 -22.19 2.37 9.28
N GLN A 84 -21.90 1.23 9.93
CA GLN A 84 -22.62 0.80 11.13
C GLN A 84 -22.46 1.78 12.31
N GLN A 85 -21.27 2.38 12.48
CA GLN A 85 -21.06 3.43 13.48
C GLN A 85 -21.89 4.68 13.17
N GLU A 86 -22.02 5.05 11.90
CA GLU A 86 -22.85 6.18 11.49
C GLU A 86 -24.33 5.92 11.77
N TYR A 87 -24.84 4.71 11.46
CA TYR A 87 -26.21 4.32 11.78
C TYR A 87 -26.51 4.43 13.28
N LEU A 88 -25.57 4.02 14.14
CA LEU A 88 -25.71 4.19 15.60
C LEU A 88 -25.69 5.67 16.02
N ASN A 89 -24.84 6.49 15.40
CA ASN A 89 -24.76 7.93 15.69
C ASN A 89 -26.04 8.67 15.27
N GLU A 90 -26.67 8.25 14.18
CA GLU A 90 -27.93 8.79 13.69
C GLU A 90 -29.17 8.23 14.44
N GLY A 91 -28.98 7.26 15.33
CA GLY A 91 -30.05 6.64 16.11
C GLY A 91 -30.94 5.70 15.29
N ILE A 92 -30.43 5.17 14.19
CA ILE A 92 -31.13 4.20 13.33
C ILE A 92 -31.05 2.82 13.99
N GLU A 93 -32.19 2.16 14.18
CA GLU A 93 -32.21 0.77 14.64
C GLU A 93 -31.55 -0.14 13.59
N TRP A 94 -30.37 -0.65 13.94
CA TRP A 94 -29.59 -1.53 13.09
C TRP A 94 -29.16 -2.77 13.87
N GLN A 95 -29.26 -3.94 13.22
CA GLN A 95 -28.72 -5.17 13.78
C GLN A 95 -27.24 -5.25 13.47
N TYR A 96 -26.40 -5.15 14.50
CA TYR A 96 -24.96 -5.28 14.35
C TYR A 96 -24.61 -6.61 13.69
N VAL A 97 -23.91 -6.54 12.57
CA VAL A 97 -23.36 -7.70 11.88
C VAL A 97 -21.85 -7.69 12.06
N ASP A 98 -21.33 -8.76 12.65
CA ASP A 98 -19.89 -8.98 12.74
C ASP A 98 -19.37 -9.51 11.41
N TYR A 99 -18.60 -8.68 10.70
CA TYR A 99 -18.05 -9.03 9.40
C TYR A 99 -16.73 -9.82 9.47
N GLY A 100 -16.26 -10.17 10.68
CA GLY A 100 -15.09 -11.03 10.88
C GLY A 100 -13.75 -10.36 10.52
N THR A 101 -12.74 -10.55 11.35
CA THR A 101 -11.39 -9.98 11.21
C THR A 101 -10.41 -10.89 10.45
N ASP A 102 -10.90 -11.78 9.57
CA ASP A 102 -10.08 -12.85 8.99
C ASP A 102 -8.89 -12.35 8.17
N MET A 103 -9.06 -11.24 7.45
CA MET A 103 -7.98 -10.62 6.65
C MET A 103 -6.96 -9.91 7.54
N GLN A 104 -7.40 -9.31 8.65
CA GLN A 104 -6.51 -8.63 9.61
C GLN A 104 -5.51 -9.63 10.23
N ASN A 105 -5.94 -10.85 10.53
CA ASN A 105 -5.05 -11.89 11.05
C ASN A 105 -3.96 -12.28 10.04
N THR A 106 -4.30 -12.36 8.76
CA THR A 106 -3.37 -12.70 7.67
C THR A 106 -2.35 -11.57 7.47
N ILE A 107 -2.82 -10.33 7.52
CA ILE A 107 -2.00 -9.12 7.45
C ILE A 107 -1.03 -9.02 8.62
N GLU A 108 -1.51 -9.21 9.85
CA GLU A 108 -0.68 -9.19 11.06
C GLU A 108 0.39 -10.28 11.03
N LEU A 109 0.05 -11.46 10.54
CA LEU A 109 1.00 -12.55 10.38
C LEU A 109 2.13 -12.17 9.41
N ILE A 110 1.79 -11.60 8.25
CA ILE A 110 2.76 -11.17 7.24
C ILE A 110 3.67 -10.08 7.83
N GLU A 111 3.11 -9.06 8.46
CA GLU A 111 3.87 -7.96 9.05
C GLU A 111 4.84 -8.48 10.12
N LYS A 112 4.37 -9.34 11.03
CA LYS A 112 5.20 -9.91 12.09
C LYS A 112 6.39 -10.70 11.56
N VAL A 113 6.20 -11.48 10.49
CA VAL A 113 7.29 -12.25 9.85
C VAL A 113 8.31 -11.32 9.18
N ILE A 114 7.85 -10.26 8.52
CA ILE A 114 8.71 -9.26 7.89
C ILE A 114 9.53 -8.52 8.97
N TYR A 115 8.90 -8.02 10.03
CA TYR A 115 9.58 -7.34 11.13
C TYR A 115 10.63 -8.24 11.79
N PHE A 116 10.31 -9.51 12.04
CA PHE A 116 11.26 -10.46 12.60
C PHE A 116 12.46 -10.69 11.68
N SER A 117 12.22 -10.83 10.37
CA SER A 117 13.28 -11.03 9.38
C SER A 117 14.19 -9.81 9.27
N PHE A 118 13.64 -8.59 9.23
CA PHE A 118 14.43 -7.36 9.22
C PHE A 118 15.19 -7.14 10.53
N ALA A 119 14.55 -7.39 11.68
CA ALA A 119 15.20 -7.32 12.99
C ALA A 119 16.36 -8.31 13.11
N PHE A 120 16.20 -9.53 12.58
CA PHE A 120 17.25 -10.53 12.55
C PHE A 120 18.42 -10.15 11.64
N ILE A 121 18.14 -9.57 10.46
CA ILE A 121 19.18 -9.06 9.55
C ILE A 121 19.94 -7.88 10.18
N LEU A 122 19.24 -6.98 10.88
CA LEU A 122 19.88 -5.88 11.60
C LEU A 122 20.72 -6.39 12.77
N TYR A 123 20.22 -7.36 13.54
CA TYR A 123 20.96 -8.01 14.62
C TYR A 123 22.23 -8.70 14.14
N LEU A 124 22.16 -9.43 13.01
CA LEU A 124 23.34 -10.02 12.37
C LEU A 124 24.33 -8.96 11.89
N ASN A 125 23.87 -7.84 11.31
CA ASN A 125 24.76 -6.75 10.91
C ASN A 125 25.45 -6.05 12.09
N VAL A 126 24.81 -6.01 13.27
CA VAL A 126 25.41 -5.49 14.50
C VAL A 126 26.41 -6.47 15.13
N LEU A 127 26.24 -7.78 14.93
CA LEU A 127 27.18 -8.80 15.41
C LEU A 127 28.42 -8.95 14.51
N ILE A 128 28.30 -8.60 13.23
CA ILE A 128 29.36 -8.73 12.21
C ILE A 128 30.25 -7.47 12.13
N ASN A 129 29.79 -6.33 12.66
CA ASN A 129 30.58 -5.09 12.82
C ASN A 129 31.05 -4.91 14.27
#